data_AF-A0AAP7N5Z1-F1
#
_entry.id   AF-A0AAP7N5Z1-F1
#
_cell.length_a   1.000
_cell.length_b   1.000
_cell.length_c   1.000
_cell.angle_alpha   90.00
_cell.angle_beta   90.00
_cell.angle_gamma   90.00
#
_symmetry.space_group_name_H-M   'P 1'
#
loop_
_entity.id
_entity.type
_entity.pdbx_description
1 polymer ?
#
loop_
_entity_poly.entity_id
_entity_poly.type
_entity_poly.pdbx_seq_one_letter_code
_entity_poly.pdbx_strand_id
1 'polypeptide(L)' 'MERELIRIPIPHCYLWLVKTVQRDLRKDLYTRYTTDYLKTNEPSLRLVEVDFKALTALCERK' A
#
# COMPACT_ATOMS: atom_id res chain seq x y z
N MET A 1 2.62 10.33 22.79
CA MET A 1 1.70 10.67 21.68
C MET A 1 1.29 9.37 21.03
N GLU A 2 0.02 8.99 21.14
CA GLU A 2 -0.52 7.85 20.38
C GLU A 2 -0.28 8.10 18.89
N ARG A 3 0.37 7.15 18.22
CA ARG A 3 0.55 7.23 16.76
C ARG A 3 -0.81 6.98 16.13
N GLU A 4 -1.36 7.99 15.45
CA GLU A 4 -2.62 7.85 14.75
C GLU A 4 -2.41 6.94 13.53
N LEU A 5 -2.85 5.69 13.65
CA LEU A 5 -2.79 4.69 12.60
C LEU A 5 -4.03 4.82 11.71
N ILE A 6 -3.80 5.04 10.42
CA ILE A 6 -4.82 5.27 9.41
C ILE A 6 -4.79 4.13 8.41
N ARG A 7 -5.94 3.53 8.13
CA ARG A 7 -6.11 2.54 7.05
C ARG A 7 -6.55 3.23 5.77
N ILE A 8 -5.78 3.02 4.70
CA ILE A 8 -6.06 3.57 3.38
C ILE A 8 -6.42 2.43 2.42
N PRO A 9 -7.58 2.49 1.73
CA PRO A 9 -7.89 1.56 0.67
C PRO A 9 -6.97 1.82 -0.54
N ILE A 10 -6.40 0.75 -1.08
CA ILE A 10 -5.54 0.81 -2.26
C ILE A 10 -6.34 0.43 -3.50
N PRO A 11 -6.15 1.11 -4.65
CA PRO A 11 -6.88 0.82 -5.86
C PRO A 11 -6.81 -0.65 -6.28
N HIS A 12 -7.99 -1.24 -6.55
CA HIS A 12 -8.10 -2.64 -6.97
C HIS A 12 -7.37 -2.94 -8.30
N CYS A 13 -7.12 -1.91 -9.13
CA CYS A 13 -6.33 -2.06 -10.36
C CYS A 13 -4.89 -2.54 -10.09
N TYR A 14 -4.31 -2.22 -8.93
CA TYR A 14 -2.97 -2.69 -8.55
C TYR A 14 -2.93 -4.19 -8.29
N LEU A 15 -4.04 -4.76 -7.76
CA LEU A 15 -4.16 -6.21 -7.61
C LEU A 15 -4.13 -6.91 -8.97
N TRP A 16 -4.79 -6.35 -9.98
CA TRP A 16 -4.77 -6.89 -11.34
C TRP A 16 -3.39 -6.82 -11.97
N LEU A 17 -2.71 -5.68 -11.83
CA LEU A 17 -1.35 -5.48 -12.34
C LEU A 17 -0.37 -6.51 -11.76
N VAL A 18 -0.43 -6.82 -10.46
CA VAL A 18 0.48 -7.82 -9.90
C VAL A 18 0.12 -9.25 -10.27
N LYS A 19 -1.11 -9.53 -10.72
CA LYS A 19 -1.47 -10.88 -11.19
C LYS A 19 -0.76 -11.25 -12.50
N THR A 20 -0.27 -10.29 -13.27
CA THR A 20 0.47 -10.54 -14.52
C THR A 20 1.92 -10.94 -14.30
N VAL A 21 2.47 -10.77 -13.10
CA VAL A 21 3.85 -11.16 -12.76
C VAL A 21 3.91 -12.48 -11.99
N GLN A 22 5.12 -13.06 -11.92
CA GLN A 22 5.40 -14.28 -11.16
C GLN A 22 4.98 -14.14 -9.68
N ARG A 23 4.51 -15.24 -9.08
CA ARG A 23 3.82 -15.22 -7.76
C ARG A 23 4.68 -14.66 -6.64
N ASP A 24 5.97 -14.98 -6.65
CA ASP A 24 7.02 -14.51 -5.75
C ASP A 24 7.23 -12.99 -5.84
N LEU A 25 7.08 -12.40 -7.03
CA LEU A 25 7.29 -10.95 -7.25
C LEU A 25 6.08 -10.08 -6.89
N ARG A 26 4.89 -10.67 -6.70
CA ARG A 26 3.64 -9.91 -6.56
C ARG A 26 3.61 -9.02 -5.34
N LYS A 27 4.11 -9.53 -4.21
CA LYS A 27 4.08 -8.82 -2.92
C LYS A 27 4.98 -7.58 -2.97
N ASP A 28 6.16 -7.71 -3.55
CA ASP A 28 7.11 -6.60 -3.69
C ASP A 28 6.58 -5.55 -4.66
N LEU A 29 6.04 -5.98 -5.80
CA LEU A 29 5.45 -5.07 -6.79
C LEU A 29 4.24 -4.32 -6.23
N TYR A 30 3.38 -5.01 -5.46
CA TYR A 30 2.22 -4.39 -4.81
C TYR A 30 2.64 -3.36 -3.75
N THR A 31 3.64 -3.70 -2.93
CA THR A 31 4.22 -2.78 -1.94
C THR A 31 4.78 -1.54 -2.63
N ARG A 32 5.45 -1.70 -3.76
CA ARG A 32 5.99 -0.58 -4.55
C ARG A 32 4.89 0.33 -5.08
N TYR A 33 3.86 -0.21 -5.73
CA TYR A 33 2.73 0.58 -6.23
C TYR A 33 1.99 1.31 -5.10
N THR A 34 1.80 0.64 -3.97
CA THR A 34 1.17 1.23 -2.77
C THR A 34 2.01 2.38 -2.24
N THR A 35 3.33 2.21 -2.17
CA THR A 35 4.26 3.25 -1.72
C THR A 35 4.23 4.47 -2.64
N ASP A 36 4.27 4.25 -3.95
CA ASP A 36 4.26 5.35 -4.94
C ASP A 36 2.92 6.09 -4.96
N TYR A 37 1.81 5.35 -4.79
CA TYR A 37 0.48 5.94 -4.60
C TYR A 37 0.42 6.86 -3.37
N LEU A 38 0.89 6.38 -2.22
CA LEU A 38 0.89 7.17 -0.99
C LEU A 38 1.79 8.39 -1.08
N LYS A 39 2.98 8.27 -1.69
CA LYS A 39 3.86 9.43 -1.93
C LYS A 39 3.20 10.50 -2.78
N THR A 40 2.39 10.09 -3.76
CA THR A 40 1.76 11.01 -4.72
C THR A 40 0.50 11.66 -4.13
N ASN A 41 -0.34 10.90 -3.44
CA ASN A 41 -1.67 11.35 -3.02
C ASN A 41 -1.73 11.75 -1.54
N GLU A 42 -0.92 11.13 -0.68
CA GLU A 42 -0.96 11.28 0.78
C GLU A 42 0.45 11.47 1.38
N PRO A 43 1.20 12.51 0.98
CA PRO A 43 2.62 12.66 1.34
C PRO A 43 2.87 12.89 2.84
N SER A 44 1.85 13.28 3.59
CA SER A 44 1.88 13.43 5.06
C SER A 44 1.86 12.09 5.80
N LEU A 45 1.62 10.99 5.09
CA LEU A 45 1.55 9.67 5.65
C LEU A 45 2.83 8.88 5.41
N ARG A 46 3.14 7.98 6.34
CA ARG A 46 4.21 7.02 6.23
C ARG A 46 3.61 5.61 6.23
N LEU A 47 3.94 4.85 5.20
CA LEU A 47 3.54 3.45 5.10
C LEU A 47 4.18 2.64 6.23
N VAL A 48 3.36 1.91 6.98
CA VAL A 48 3.76 0.99 8.05
C VAL A 48 3.67 -0.45 7.55
N GLU A 49 2.51 -0.83 7.01
CA GLU A 49 2.23 -2.19 6.53
C GLU A 49 1.28 -2.18 5.33
N VAL A 50 1.40 -3.17 4.47
CA VAL A 50 0.47 -3.39 3.36
C VAL A 50 -0.25 -4.72 3.57
N ASP A 51 -1.57 -4.67 3.71
CA ASP A 51 -2.43 -5.85 3.70
C ASP A 51 -2.86 -6.15 2.26
N PHE A 52 -2.19 -7.13 1.67
CA PHE A 52 -2.47 -7.60 0.31
C PHE A 52 -3.84 -8.27 0.17
N LYS A 53 -4.37 -8.88 1.23
CA LYS A 53 -5.66 -9.59 1.19
C LYS A 53 -6.82 -8.61 1.30
N ALA A 54 -6.71 -7.63 2.20
CA ALA A 54 -7.73 -6.60 2.39
C ALA A 54 -7.61 -5.44 1.39
N LEU A 55 -6.53 -5.40 0.60
CA LEU A 55 -6.21 -4.29 -0.30
C LEU A 55 -6.13 -2.95 0.44
N THR A 56 -5.49 -2.96 1.61
CA THR A 56 -5.34 -1.76 2.43
C THR A 56 -3.87 -1.53 2.79
N ALA A 57 -3.53 -0.26 3.01
CA ALA A 57 -2.26 0.16 3.59
C ALA A 57 -2.51 0.71 4.99
N LEU A 58 -1.77 0.22 5.97
CA LEU A 58 -1.69 0.82 7.28
C LEU A 58 -0.61 1.90 7.24
N CYS A 59 -0.99 3.12 7.59
CA CYS A 59 -0.11 4.28 7.58
C CYS A 59 -0.09 4.96 8.94
N GLU A 60 1.03 5.57 9.30
CA GLU A 60 1.14 6.52 10.41
C GLU A 60 1.19 7.94 9.85
N ARG A 61 0.50 8.89 10.49
CA ARG A 61 0.68 10.30 10.18
C ARG A 61 2.04 10.76 10.71
N LYS A 62 2.80 11.47 9.86
CA LYS A 62 4.13 12.01 10.21
C LYS A 62 4.06 13.07 11.30
#